data_AF-A0A6V7UWU1-F1
#
_entry.id   AF-A0A6V7UWU1-F1
#
_cell.length_a   1.000
_cell.length_b   1.000
_cell.length_c   1.000
_cell.angle_alpha   90.00
_cell.angle_beta   90.00
_cell.angle_gamma   90.00
#
_symmetry.space_group_name_H-M   'P 1'
#
loop_
_entity.id
_entity.type
_entity.pdbx_description
1 polymer ?
#
loop_
_entity_poly.entity_id
_entity_poly.type
_entity_poly.pdbx_seq_one_letter_code
_entity_poly.pdbx_strand_id
1 'polypeptide(L)'
;MVSIDKSFVCAWPFGILKTMHWLIPLIIVIFTFYADYFYNTIGFILFISWNSLLVCLISWFCYLFGLQKIDVHFVGGFAFIPFALLDTIVACIGTVAYGIGSIISAIAVLSSFRYSGGVIFAYISATALCLLAFFAFAYFVILIYRAIPNGQYRYLFSMIIEGNQVTSRNLPGPGGPNNTVPHI
;
A
#
# COMPACT_ATOMS: atom_id res chain seq x y z
N MET A 1 -13.72 22.42 6.99
CA MET A 1 -12.32 22.87 6.79
C MET A 1 -11.45 21.63 6.74
N VAL A 2 -10.69 21.41 5.67
CA VAL A 2 -9.81 20.24 5.55
C VAL A 2 -8.59 20.48 6.46
N SER A 3 -8.57 19.85 7.62
CA SER A 3 -7.42 19.89 8.53
C SER A 3 -6.38 18.86 8.07
N ILE A 4 -5.18 19.32 7.73
CA ILE A 4 -4.07 18.44 7.35
C ILE A 4 -3.63 17.67 8.59
N ASP A 5 -3.87 16.36 8.60
CA ASP A 5 -3.43 15.49 9.69
C ASP A 5 -2.00 15.01 9.46
N LYS A 6 -1.03 15.87 9.82
CA LYS A 6 0.40 15.54 9.72
C LYS A 6 0.81 14.42 10.69
N SER A 7 0.02 14.17 11.74
CA SER A 7 0.32 13.13 12.73
C SER A 7 0.13 11.73 12.16
N PHE A 8 -0.75 11.59 11.16
CA PHE A 8 -1.00 10.34 10.45
C PHE A 8 0.27 9.75 9.84
N VAL A 9 1.16 10.56 9.27
CA VAL A 9 2.39 10.10 8.58
C VAL A 9 3.34 9.36 9.53
N CYS A 10 3.38 9.79 10.80
CA CYS A 10 4.24 9.23 11.83
C CYS A 10 3.52 8.22 12.73
N ALA A 11 2.23 8.00 12.52
CA ALA A 11 1.44 7.08 13.34
C ALA A 11 1.79 5.62 12.97
N TRP A 12 2.32 4.89 13.94
CA TRP A 12 2.55 3.45 13.81
C TRP A 12 1.28 2.68 14.20
N PRO A 13 0.89 1.61 13.49
CA PRO A 13 1.60 0.98 12.37
C PRO A 13 1.18 1.46 10.97
N PHE A 14 -0.08 1.87 10.77
CA PHE A 14 -0.64 2.05 9.44
C PHE A 14 -0.14 3.29 8.71
N GLY A 15 0.11 4.38 9.43
CA GLY A 15 0.66 5.61 8.86
C GLY A 15 2.04 5.42 8.25
N ILE A 16 2.94 4.77 9.00
CA ILE A 16 4.29 4.44 8.52
C ILE A 16 4.25 3.40 7.39
N LEU A 17 3.34 2.43 7.45
CA LEU A 17 3.22 1.45 6.37
C LEU A 17 2.72 2.08 5.07
N LYS A 18 1.79 3.04 5.18
CA LYS A 18 1.28 3.81 4.04
C LYS A 18 2.35 4.69 3.41
N THR A 19 3.25 5.28 4.20
CA THR A 19 4.39 6.02 3.63
C THR A 19 5.36 5.08 2.92
N MET A 20 5.63 3.90 3.49
CA MET A 20 6.47 2.89 2.84
C MET A 20 5.88 2.40 1.50
N HIS A 21 4.55 2.29 1.39
CA HIS A 21 3.88 1.81 0.18
C HIS A 21 4.09 2.69 -1.06
N TRP A 22 4.37 3.99 -0.91
CA TRP A 22 4.73 4.84 -2.06
C TRP A 22 6.23 5.14 -2.10
N LEU A 23 6.90 5.22 -0.94
CA LEU A 23 8.32 5.54 -0.87
C LEU A 23 9.21 4.41 -1.42
N ILE A 24 8.91 3.14 -1.09
CA ILE A 24 9.70 2.01 -1.59
C ILE A 24 9.58 1.89 -3.12
N PRO A 25 8.38 1.93 -3.73
CA PRO A 25 8.26 1.98 -5.19
C PRO A 25 8.97 3.17 -5.83
N LEU A 26 8.97 4.35 -5.20
CA LEU A 26 9.73 5.51 -5.70
C LEU A 26 11.24 5.22 -5.72
N ILE A 27 11.78 4.64 -4.64
CA ILE A 27 13.19 4.25 -4.58
C ILE A 27 13.50 3.20 -5.66
N ILE A 28 12.62 2.22 -5.87
CA ILE A 28 12.77 1.22 -6.92
C ILE A 28 12.83 1.90 -8.29
N VAL A 29 11.89 2.80 -8.60
CA VAL A 29 11.85 3.53 -9.88
C VAL A 29 13.13 4.32 -10.10
N ILE A 30 13.55 5.13 -9.12
CA ILE A 30 14.80 5.91 -9.20
C ILE A 30 15.97 4.97 -9.46
N PHE A 31 16.09 3.91 -8.65
CA PHE A 31 17.19 2.96 -8.76
C PHE A 31 17.22 2.28 -10.14
N THR A 32 16.06 1.86 -10.64
CA THR A 32 15.96 1.19 -11.93
C THR A 32 16.20 2.11 -13.13
N PHE A 33 16.05 3.42 -12.97
CA PHE A 33 16.38 4.39 -14.02
C PHE A 33 17.89 4.68 -14.14
N TYR A 34 18.63 4.64 -13.04
CA TYR A 34 20.05 5.00 -13.03
C TYR A 34 21.00 3.81 -13.15
N ALA A 35 20.55 2.60 -12.85
CA ALA A 35 21.39 1.41 -12.94
C ALA A 35 21.37 0.80 -14.36
N ASP A 36 22.52 0.29 -14.78
CA ASP A 36 22.65 -0.40 -16.06
C ASP A 36 22.18 -1.86 -15.95
N TYR A 37 21.24 -2.23 -16.81
CA TYR A 37 20.65 -3.56 -16.80
C TYR A 37 20.64 -4.20 -18.19
N PHE A 38 21.10 -5.45 -18.23
CA PHE A 38 21.22 -6.21 -19.47
C PHE A 38 19.97 -7.01 -19.85
N TYR A 39 19.06 -7.27 -18.90
CA TYR A 39 17.88 -8.10 -19.11
C TYR A 39 16.63 -7.23 -19.15
N ASN A 40 15.78 -7.47 -20.15
CA ASN A 40 14.51 -6.76 -20.32
C ASN A 40 13.47 -7.07 -19.23
N THR A 41 13.79 -7.99 -18.32
CA THR A 41 12.94 -8.35 -17.17
C THR A 41 12.66 -7.20 -16.22
N ILE A 42 13.45 -6.13 -16.28
CA ILE A 42 13.23 -4.92 -15.48
C ILE A 42 12.02 -4.11 -15.92
N GLY A 43 11.56 -4.26 -17.17
CA GLY A 43 10.32 -3.66 -17.62
C GLY A 43 9.15 -4.03 -16.70
N PHE A 44 9.10 -5.26 -16.21
CA PHE A 44 8.07 -5.69 -15.26
C PHE A 44 8.19 -4.96 -13.91
N ILE A 45 9.40 -4.88 -13.34
CA ILE A 45 9.66 -4.22 -12.04
C ILE A 45 9.35 -2.71 -12.13
N LEU A 46 9.71 -2.06 -13.24
CA LEU A 46 9.37 -0.67 -13.52
C LEU A 46 7.87 -0.46 -13.65
N PHE A 47 7.19 -1.33 -14.41
CA PHE A 47 5.75 -1.24 -14.60
C PHE A 47 5.00 -1.37 -13.26
N ILE A 48 5.30 -2.38 -12.45
CA ILE A 48 4.63 -2.56 -11.16
C ILE A 48 4.93 -1.40 -10.21
N SER A 49 6.15 -0.85 -10.24
CA SER A 49 6.57 0.21 -9.34
C SER A 49 6.00 1.57 -9.70
N TRP A 50 5.84 1.88 -10.98
CA TRP A 50 5.12 3.08 -11.40
C TRP A 50 3.64 3.02 -11.02
N ASN A 51 2.98 1.88 -11.28
CA ASN A 51 1.55 1.73 -10.97
C ASN A 51 1.31 1.77 -9.45
N SER A 52 2.10 1.04 -8.66
CA SER A 52 1.97 1.05 -7.20
C SER A 52 2.30 2.43 -6.61
N LEU A 53 3.33 3.12 -7.12
CA LEU A 53 3.68 4.48 -6.72
C LEU A 53 2.48 5.42 -6.90
N LEU A 54 1.89 5.45 -8.09
CA LEU A 54 0.77 6.37 -8.38
C LEU A 54 -0.43 6.08 -7.48
N VAL A 55 -0.86 4.82 -7.40
CA VAL A 55 -2.04 4.44 -6.61
C VAL A 55 -1.82 4.69 -5.11
N CYS A 56 -0.66 4.31 -4.58
CA CYS A 56 -0.36 4.48 -3.16
C CYS A 56 -0.12 5.95 -2.79
N LEU A 57 0.43 6.76 -3.69
CA LEU A 57 0.63 8.20 -3.47
C LEU A 57 -0.70 8.95 -3.48
N ILE A 58 -1.60 8.63 -4.43
CA ILE A 58 -2.97 9.18 -4.42
C ILE A 58 -3.70 8.78 -3.15
N SER A 59 -3.67 7.50 -2.78
CA SER A 59 -4.26 7.01 -1.53
C SER A 59 -3.69 7.77 -0.33
N TRP A 60 -2.37 7.88 -0.22
CA TRP A 60 -1.70 8.61 0.86
C TRP A 60 -2.13 10.09 0.96
N PHE A 61 -2.30 10.79 -0.17
CA PHE A 61 -2.87 12.14 -0.16
C PHE A 61 -4.32 12.16 0.35
N CYS A 62 -5.16 11.20 -0.04
CA CYS A 62 -6.52 11.08 0.48
C CYS A 62 -6.55 10.89 2.00
N TYR A 63 -5.59 10.14 2.55
CA TYR A 63 -5.42 9.97 4.00
C TYR A 63 -4.99 11.26 4.70
N LEU A 64 -4.02 12.00 4.15
CA LEU A 64 -3.55 13.27 4.70
C LEU A 64 -4.62 14.34 4.80
N PHE A 65 -5.51 14.40 3.80
CA PHE A 65 -6.63 15.34 3.77
C PHE A 65 -7.86 14.81 4.52
N GLY A 66 -7.77 13.63 5.15
CA GLY A 66 -8.88 13.04 5.90
C GLY A 66 -10.09 12.68 5.04
N LEU A 67 -9.94 12.53 3.72
CA LEU A 67 -11.04 12.20 2.80
C LEU A 67 -11.71 10.87 3.14
N GLN A 68 -10.96 9.97 3.76
CA GLN A 68 -11.46 8.70 4.29
C GLN A 68 -12.53 8.85 5.41
N LYS A 69 -12.65 10.03 6.03
CA LYS A 69 -13.65 10.33 7.07
C LYS A 69 -14.85 11.10 6.54
N ILE A 70 -14.84 11.49 5.26
CA ILE A 70 -15.86 12.36 4.68
C ILE A 70 -17.01 11.53 4.12
N ASP A 71 -18.22 11.95 4.47
CA ASP A 71 -19.46 11.42 3.92
C ASP A 71 -19.95 12.31 2.80
N VAL A 72 -20.05 11.73 1.61
CA VAL A 72 -20.68 12.43 0.49
C VAL A 72 -22.19 12.22 0.61
N HIS A 73 -22.88 13.22 1.14
CA HIS A 73 -24.33 13.23 1.23
C HIS A 73 -24.95 13.61 -0.11
N PHE A 74 -25.85 12.78 -0.60
CA PHE A 74 -26.69 13.05 -1.77
C PHE A 74 -28.16 13.11 -1.33
N VAL A 75 -29.01 13.75 -2.14
CA VAL A 75 -30.45 13.77 -1.89
C VAL A 75 -30.98 12.34 -1.95
N GLY A 76 -31.29 11.75 -0.79
CA GLY A 76 -31.79 10.37 -0.65
C GLY A 76 -30.78 9.32 -0.20
N GLY A 77 -29.53 9.68 0.11
CA GLY A 77 -28.54 8.70 0.60
C GLY A 77 -27.18 9.30 0.96
N PHE A 78 -26.27 8.45 1.43
CA PHE A 78 -24.86 8.80 1.67
C PHE A 78 -23.97 7.81 0.91
N ALA A 79 -22.88 8.29 0.32
CA ALA A 79 -21.85 7.44 -0.27
C ALA A 79 -20.58 7.51 0.58
N PHE A 80 -20.16 6.37 1.09
CA PHE A 80 -18.89 6.20 1.78
C PHE A 80 -17.92 5.50 0.83
N ILE A 81 -16.72 6.06 0.66
CA ILE A 81 -15.68 5.46 -0.18
C ILE A 81 -14.86 4.52 0.70
N PRO A 82 -14.89 3.19 0.49
CA PRO A 82 -14.18 2.24 1.34
C PRO A 82 -12.69 2.20 0.99
N PHE A 83 -11.94 3.22 1.43
CA PHE A 83 -10.49 3.34 1.18
C PHE A 83 -9.71 2.14 1.71
N ALA A 84 -10.07 1.61 2.89
CA ALA A 84 -9.45 0.42 3.47
C ALA A 84 -9.58 -0.83 2.58
N LEU A 85 -10.72 -1.00 1.89
CA LEU A 85 -10.92 -2.09 0.94
C LEU A 85 -10.03 -1.93 -0.29
N LEU A 86 -10.03 -0.74 -0.90
CA LEU A 86 -9.20 -0.43 -2.06
C LEU A 86 -7.72 -0.68 -1.75
N ASP A 87 -7.27 -0.17 -0.63
CA ASP A 87 -5.89 -0.31 -0.16
C ASP A 87 -5.50 -1.76 0.11
N THR A 88 -6.42 -2.56 0.64
CA THR A 88 -6.19 -3.99 0.87
C THR A 88 -6.06 -4.74 -0.45
N ILE A 89 -6.90 -4.44 -1.44
CA ILE A 89 -6.81 -5.04 -2.79
C ILE A 89 -5.47 -4.68 -3.44
N VAL A 90 -5.10 -3.40 -3.40
CA VAL A 90 -3.81 -2.92 -3.93
C VAL A 90 -2.65 -3.60 -3.22
N ALA A 91 -2.71 -3.76 -1.89
CA ALA A 91 -1.67 -4.43 -1.13
C ALA A 91 -1.57 -5.93 -1.42
N CYS A 92 -2.69 -6.64 -1.64
CA CYS A 92 -2.68 -8.03 -2.08
C CYS A 92 -2.02 -8.18 -3.47
N ILE A 93 -2.41 -7.34 -4.43
CA ILE A 93 -1.82 -7.34 -5.78
C ILE A 93 -0.33 -7.00 -5.70
N GLY A 94 0.02 -5.95 -4.94
CA GLY A 94 1.40 -5.52 -4.73
C GLY A 94 2.26 -6.62 -4.12
N THR A 95 1.74 -7.33 -3.12
CA THR A 95 2.43 -8.48 -2.50
C THR A 95 2.77 -9.53 -3.55
N VAL A 96 1.81 -9.98 -4.36
CA VAL A 96 2.07 -10.99 -5.39
C VAL A 96 3.03 -10.46 -6.45
N ALA A 97 2.81 -9.24 -6.94
CA ALA A 97 3.60 -8.63 -8.01
C ALA A 97 5.07 -8.43 -7.61
N TYR A 98 5.34 -7.89 -6.42
CA TYR A 98 6.70 -7.70 -5.91
C TYR A 98 7.37 -9.03 -5.50
N GLY A 99 6.58 -10.03 -5.08
CA GLY A 99 7.08 -11.39 -4.90
C GLY A 99 7.57 -12.02 -6.20
N ILE A 100 6.82 -11.86 -7.30
CA ILE A 100 7.27 -12.29 -8.63
C ILE A 100 8.48 -11.47 -9.08
N GLY A 101 8.45 -10.15 -8.88
CA GLY A 101 9.54 -9.24 -9.22
C GLY A 101 10.86 -9.61 -8.55
N SER A 102 10.83 -9.97 -7.27
CA SER A 102 12.04 -10.39 -6.53
C SER A 102 12.61 -11.72 -7.04
N ILE A 103 11.77 -12.68 -7.42
CA ILE A 103 12.23 -13.94 -8.01
C ILE A 103 12.89 -13.68 -9.37
N ILE A 104 12.27 -12.85 -10.21
CA ILE A 104 12.81 -12.50 -11.53
C ILE A 104 14.18 -11.82 -11.39
N SER A 105 14.32 -10.85 -10.49
CA SER A 105 15.60 -10.19 -10.25
C SER A 105 16.63 -11.13 -9.63
N ALA A 106 16.25 -12.05 -8.76
CA ALA A 106 17.14 -13.06 -8.19
C ALA A 106 17.70 -14.01 -9.25
N ILE A 107 16.87 -14.46 -10.20
CA ILE A 107 17.33 -15.28 -11.34
C ILE A 107 18.27 -14.47 -12.24
N ALA A 108 17.99 -13.17 -12.41
CA ALA A 108 18.87 -12.27 -13.16
C ALA A 108 20.24 -12.08 -12.48
N VAL A 109 20.32 -12.11 -11.14
CA VAL A 109 21.61 -12.12 -10.42
C VAL A 109 22.45 -13.33 -10.84
N LEU A 110 21.87 -14.55 -10.81
CA LEU A 110 22.58 -15.77 -11.19
C LEU A 110 23.06 -15.73 -12.65
N SER A 111 22.25 -15.12 -13.51
CA SER A 111 22.59 -14.96 -14.93
C SER A 111 23.61 -13.83 -15.17
N SER A 112 23.81 -12.95 -14.20
CA SER A 112 24.71 -11.80 -14.29
C SER A 112 26.16 -12.11 -13.93
N PHE A 113 26.45 -13.29 -13.37
CA PHE A 113 27.83 -13.73 -13.06
C PHE A 113 28.75 -13.80 -14.29
N ARG A 114 28.18 -13.81 -15.49
CA ARG A 114 28.93 -13.79 -16.76
C ARG A 114 29.33 -12.38 -17.23
N TYR A 115 28.87 -11.34 -16.53
CA TYR A 115 29.04 -9.94 -16.89
C TYR A 115 29.83 -9.17 -15.81
N SER A 116 29.77 -7.85 -15.83
CA SER A 116 30.45 -6.97 -14.88
C SER A 116 29.83 -7.02 -13.48
N GLY A 117 30.65 -6.84 -12.45
CA GLY A 117 30.22 -6.79 -11.05
C GLY A 117 29.18 -5.69 -10.76
N GLY A 118 29.18 -4.59 -11.53
CA GLY A 118 28.17 -3.53 -11.39
C GLY A 118 26.75 -4.01 -11.68
N VAL A 119 26.59 -4.88 -12.68
CA VAL A 119 25.30 -5.46 -13.08
C VAL A 119 24.79 -6.40 -11.99
N ILE A 120 25.69 -7.18 -11.39
CA ILE A 120 25.37 -8.06 -10.27
C ILE A 120 24.84 -7.24 -9.09
N PHE A 121 25.53 -6.16 -8.74
CA PHE A 121 25.10 -5.26 -7.67
C PHE A 121 23.72 -4.65 -7.94
N ALA A 122 23.45 -4.24 -9.18
CA ALA A 122 22.17 -3.69 -9.60
C ALA A 122 21.00 -4.68 -9.44
N TYR A 123 21.19 -5.96 -9.79
CA TYR A 123 20.15 -6.97 -9.60
C TYR A 123 19.98 -7.42 -8.14
N ILE A 124 21.05 -7.45 -7.34
CA ILE A 124 20.96 -7.77 -5.91
C ILE A 124 20.14 -6.70 -5.19
N SER A 125 20.45 -5.43 -5.43
CA SER A 125 19.73 -4.29 -4.85
C SER A 125 18.28 -4.23 -5.32
N ALA A 126 18.01 -4.45 -6.62
CA ALA A 126 16.64 -4.56 -7.13
C ALA A 126 15.85 -5.69 -6.43
N THR A 127 16.50 -6.84 -6.20
CA THR A 127 15.91 -7.97 -5.45
C THR A 127 15.59 -7.58 -4.02
N ALA A 128 16.53 -6.95 -3.32
CA ALA A 128 16.34 -6.51 -1.94
C ALA A 128 15.20 -5.49 -1.82
N LEU A 129 15.12 -4.52 -2.74
CA LEU A 129 14.05 -3.52 -2.74
C LEU A 129 12.68 -4.14 -3.07
N CYS A 130 12.61 -5.08 -4.02
CA CYS A 130 11.37 -5.80 -4.30
C CYS A 130 10.92 -6.64 -3.11
N LEU A 131 11.84 -7.28 -2.38
CA LEU A 131 11.52 -8.00 -1.14
C LEU A 131 11.03 -7.05 -0.05
N LEU A 132 11.68 -5.89 0.10
CA LEU A 132 11.23 -4.88 1.07
C LEU A 132 9.80 -4.40 0.75
N ALA A 133 9.49 -4.16 -0.52
CA ALA A 133 8.14 -3.82 -0.97
C ALA A 133 7.16 -4.96 -0.68
N PHE A 134 7.52 -6.20 -1.04
CA PHE A 134 6.74 -7.40 -0.74
C PHE A 134 6.37 -7.46 0.75
N PHE A 135 7.35 -7.33 1.65
CA PHE A 135 7.10 -7.37 3.09
C PHE A 135 6.23 -6.20 3.57
N ALA A 136 6.45 -4.98 3.06
CA ALA A 136 5.64 -3.82 3.43
C ALA A 136 4.16 -3.98 3.03
N PHE A 137 3.89 -4.49 1.82
CA PHE A 137 2.53 -4.77 1.36
C PHE A 137 1.92 -5.98 2.10
N ALA A 138 2.66 -7.07 2.27
CA ALA A 138 2.18 -8.26 2.97
C ALA A 138 1.86 -7.97 4.44
N TYR A 139 2.72 -7.23 5.13
CA TYR A 139 2.52 -6.86 6.53
C TYR A 139 1.27 -5.99 6.70
N PHE A 140 0.97 -5.11 5.75
CA PHE A 140 -0.26 -4.32 5.77
C PHE A 140 -1.50 -5.21 5.68
N VAL A 141 -1.51 -6.16 4.74
CA VAL A 141 -2.62 -7.10 4.59
C VAL A 141 -2.83 -7.92 5.86
N ILE A 142 -1.74 -8.37 6.50
CA ILE A 142 -1.81 -9.11 7.77
C ILE A 142 -2.40 -8.24 8.89
N LEU A 143 -1.95 -6.99 9.03
CA LEU A 143 -2.47 -6.09 10.06
C LEU A 143 -3.96 -5.79 9.86
N ILE A 144 -4.37 -5.52 8.62
CA ILE A 144 -5.79 -5.31 8.30
C ILE A 144 -6.59 -6.57 8.57
N TYR A 145 -6.12 -7.75 8.16
CA TYR A 145 -6.79 -9.01 8.44
C TYR A 145 -6.98 -9.24 9.94
N ARG A 146 -5.98 -8.89 10.77
CA ARG A 146 -6.08 -8.97 12.23
C ARG A 146 -7.04 -7.94 12.83
N ALA A 147 -7.20 -6.78 12.19
CA ALA A 147 -8.13 -5.74 12.62
C ALA A 147 -9.60 -6.02 12.23
N ILE A 148 -9.86 -6.98 11.34
CA ILE A 148 -11.22 -7.35 10.94
C ILE A 148 -11.88 -8.23 12.01
N PRO A 149 -13.02 -7.81 12.59
CA PRO A 149 -13.75 -8.64 13.54
C PRO A 149 -14.32 -9.89 12.84
N ASN A 150 -14.07 -11.07 13.44
CA ASN A 150 -14.54 -12.38 12.96
C ASN A 150 -14.08 -12.76 11.54
N GLY A 151 -13.05 -12.11 10.99
CA GLY A 151 -12.54 -12.41 9.64
C GLY A 151 -13.53 -12.13 8.51
N GLN A 152 -14.63 -11.41 8.78
CA GLN A 152 -15.64 -11.12 7.77
C GLN A 152 -15.24 -9.89 6.96
N TYR A 153 -14.89 -10.08 5.69
CA TYR A 153 -14.49 -8.99 4.77
C TYR A 153 -15.53 -7.88 4.59
N ARG A 154 -16.79 -8.11 5.00
CA ARG A 154 -17.84 -7.08 4.99
C ARG A 154 -17.48 -5.85 5.83
N TYR A 155 -16.68 -6.02 6.88
CA TYR A 155 -16.29 -4.91 7.74
C TYR A 155 -15.26 -3.96 7.10
N LEU A 156 -14.56 -4.37 6.05
CA LEU A 156 -13.67 -3.48 5.29
C LEU A 156 -14.43 -2.34 4.61
N PHE A 157 -15.71 -2.54 4.27
CA PHE A 157 -16.54 -1.51 3.64
C PHE A 157 -16.86 -0.34 4.57
N SER A 158 -16.76 -0.55 5.89
CA SER A 158 -17.02 0.46 6.91
C SER A 158 -15.79 0.80 7.74
N MET A 159 -14.62 0.32 7.33
CA MET A 159 -13.37 0.44 8.07
C MET A 159 -12.67 1.76 7.74
N ILE A 160 -12.28 2.49 8.78
CA ILE A 160 -11.53 3.75 8.72
C ILE A 160 -10.17 3.50 9.37
N ILE A 161 -9.09 3.91 8.70
CA ILE A 161 -7.73 3.71 9.20
C ILE A 161 -7.22 5.04 9.74
N GLU A 162 -7.10 5.17 11.06
CA GLU A 162 -6.73 6.42 11.74
C GLU A 162 -5.22 6.53 12.03
N GLY A 163 -4.42 5.68 11.38
CA GLY A 163 -2.96 5.72 11.42
C GLY A 163 -2.38 4.81 12.50
N ASN A 164 -2.83 4.95 13.74
CA ASN A 164 -2.44 4.06 14.85
C ASN A 164 -3.46 2.93 15.09
N GLN A 165 -4.72 3.16 14.74
CA GLN A 165 -5.85 2.28 15.03
C GLN A 165 -6.76 2.18 13.82
N VAL A 166 -7.65 1.19 13.87
CA VAL A 166 -8.67 0.96 12.87
C VAL A 166 -10.03 1.11 13.53
N THR A 167 -10.82 2.10 13.11
CA THR A 167 -12.17 2.29 13.63
C THR A 167 -13.17 1.73 12.63
N SER A 168 -14.23 1.08 13.12
CA SER A 168 -15.36 0.74 12.26
C SER A 168 -16.42 1.82 12.41
N ARG A 169 -16.96 2.22 11.27
CA ARG A 169 -18.17 3.01 11.21
C ARG A 169 -19.37 2.08 11.36
N ASN A 170 -20.24 2.38 12.31
CA ASN A 170 -21.59 1.81 12.28
C ASN A 170 -22.32 2.40 11.07
N LEU A 171 -22.59 1.57 10.05
CA LEU A 171 -23.52 1.94 8.98
C LEU A 171 -24.85 2.30 9.65
N PRO A 172 -25.40 3.51 9.42
CA PRO A 172 -26.67 3.87 10.04
C PRO A 172 -27.74 2.89 9.56
N GLY A 173 -28.22 2.04 10.48
CA GLY A 173 -29.61 1.61 10.42
C GLY A 173 -30.49 2.86 10.52
N PRO A 174 -31.71 2.83 9.96
CA PRO A 174 -32.59 4.00 9.95
C PRO A 174 -32.88 4.42 11.40
N GLY A 175 -32.21 5.47 11.88
CA GLY A 175 -32.45 6.11 13.19
C GLY A 175 -31.39 5.93 14.30
N GLY A 176 -30.21 5.35 14.04
CA GLY A 176 -29.17 5.18 15.08
C GLY A 176 -28.10 6.30 15.10
N PRO A 177 -27.60 6.74 16.28
CA PRO A 177 -26.48 7.67 16.35
C PRO A 177 -25.19 7.07 15.76
N ASN A 178 -24.43 7.88 15.01
CA ASN A 178 -23.11 7.53 14.47
C ASN A 178 -22.12 7.30 15.62
N ASN A 179 -21.96 6.05 16.06
CA ASN A 179 -20.93 5.67 17.00
C ASN A 179 -19.78 4.99 16.25
N THR A 180 -18.57 5.53 16.31
CA THR A 180 -17.34 4.87 15.87
C THR A 180 -16.92 3.85 16.93
N VAL A 181 -16.81 2.57 16.56
CA VAL A 181 -16.32 1.54 17.48
C VAL A 181 -14.83 1.32 17.18
N PRO A 182 -13.93 1.54 18.15
CA PRO A 182 -12.52 1.26 17.96
C PRO A 182 -12.31 -0.25 17.84
N HIS A 183 -11.60 -0.67 16.80
CA HIS A 183 -11.00 -2.00 16.71
C HIS A 183 -9.48 -1.87 16.88
N ILE A 184 -8.90 -2.86 17.55
CA ILE A 184 -7.53 -2.86 18.07
C ILE A 184 -6.52 -2.54 16.97
#